data_AF-A0A7K1SRM6-F1
#
_entry.id   AF-A0A7K1SRM6-F1
#
_cell.length_a   1.000
_cell.length_b   1.000
_cell.length_c   1.000
_cell.angle_alpha   90.00
_cell.angle_beta   90.00
_cell.angle_gamma   90.00
#
_symmetry.space_group_name_H-M   'P 1'
#
loop_
_entity.id
_entity.type
_entity.pdbx_description
1 polymer ?
#
loop_
_entity_poly.entity_id
_entity_poly.type
_entity_poly.pdbx_seq_one_letter_code
_entity_poly.pdbx_strand_id
1 'polypeptide(L)'
;MFETILNLVRQHAGQSVINNPAIPNEKNDTVLQTVTSGIMNGLGQQAQGGGLGGLLGMVTGQGGSVADHPATQGVQQTVQQDLMSKLGISPQVAMSVAGALVPLVLGKLLHKANDPNDSSVDAGSLLNSLGGQSGGLGTILGGLFGNH
;
A
#
# COMPACT_ATOMS: atom_id res chain seq x y z
N MET A 1 8.90 6.41 4.50
CA MET A 1 8.01 5.36 3.97
C MET A 1 6.97 5.89 3.00
N PHE A 2 6.15 6.88 3.40
CA PHE A 2 5.19 7.52 2.50
C PHE A 2 5.85 7.99 1.20
N GLU A 3 6.96 8.73 1.28
CA GLU A 3 7.69 9.21 0.10
C GLU A 3 8.18 8.09 -0.80
N THR A 4 8.61 6.96 -0.22
CA THR A 4 9.04 5.79 -1.00
C THR A 4 7.89 5.22 -1.82
N ILE A 5 6.72 5.04 -1.20
CA ILE A 5 5.52 4.56 -1.88
C ILE A 5 5.08 5.61 -2.92
N LEU A 6 5.09 6.90 -2.58
CA LEU A 6 4.75 7.98 -3.48
C LEU A 6 5.64 7.97 -4.73
N ASN A 7 6.95 7.77 -4.55
CA ASN A 7 7.89 7.67 -5.65
C ASN A 7 7.60 6.46 -6.54
N LEU A 8 7.29 5.30 -5.95
CA LEU A 8 6.91 4.10 -6.70
C LEU A 8 5.61 4.30 -7.49
N VAL A 9 4.59 4.89 -6.85
CA VAL A 9 3.32 5.26 -7.47
C VAL A 9 3.58 6.23 -8.62
N ARG A 10 4.33 7.31 -8.39
CA ARG A 10 4.65 8.33 -9.40
C ARG A 10 5.37 7.75 -10.61
N GLN A 11 6.31 6.83 -10.39
CA GLN A 11 7.05 6.16 -11.47
C GLN A 11 6.13 5.33 -12.39
N HIS A 12 5.01 4.84 -11.89
CA HIS A 12 4.13 3.92 -12.64
C HIS A 12 2.74 4.48 -12.95
N ALA A 13 2.38 5.60 -12.34
CA ALA A 13 1.12 6.31 -12.57
C ALA A 13 1.05 7.02 -13.93
N GLY A 14 2.14 7.01 -14.71
CA GLY A 14 2.19 7.64 -16.03
C GLY A 14 1.01 7.28 -16.92
N GLN A 15 0.73 5.99 -17.13
CA GLN A 15 -0.37 5.58 -18.01
C GLN A 15 -1.74 5.60 -17.30
N SER A 16 -1.78 5.25 -16.01
CA SER A 16 -3.04 5.06 -15.29
C SER A 16 -3.64 6.36 -14.73
N VAL A 17 -2.81 7.39 -14.50
CA VAL A 17 -3.20 8.67 -13.89
C VAL A 17 -2.83 9.84 -14.80
N ILE A 18 -1.56 9.97 -15.20
CA ILE A 18 -1.08 11.16 -15.91
C ILE A 18 -1.61 11.22 -17.35
N ASN A 19 -1.67 10.07 -18.04
CA ASN A 19 -2.19 9.97 -19.39
C ASN A 19 -3.68 9.56 -19.43
N ASN A 20 -4.37 9.59 -18.28
CA ASN A 20 -5.75 9.14 -18.18
C ASN A 20 -6.71 10.33 -18.40
N PRO A 21 -7.49 10.37 -19.50
CA PRO A 21 -8.38 11.49 -19.78
C PRO A 21 -9.52 11.65 -18.77
N ALA A 22 -9.81 10.62 -17.97
CA ALA A 22 -10.82 10.67 -16.92
C ALA A 22 -10.33 11.35 -15.63
N ILE A 23 -9.02 11.63 -15.52
CA ILE A 23 -8.42 12.31 -14.38
C ILE A 23 -7.90 13.66 -14.86
N PRO A 24 -8.40 14.78 -14.31
CA PRO A 24 -7.86 16.09 -14.62
C PRO A 24 -6.38 16.16 -14.23
N ASN A 25 -5.53 16.71 -15.10
CA ASN A 25 -4.09 16.80 -14.83
C ASN A 25 -3.77 17.56 -13.54
N GLU A 26 -4.60 18.54 -13.18
CA GLU A 26 -4.51 19.31 -11.92
C GLU A 26 -4.71 18.43 -10.68
N LYS A 27 -5.44 17.31 -10.82
CA LYS A 27 -5.65 16.34 -9.76
C LYS A 27 -4.59 15.24 -9.73
N ASN A 28 -3.65 15.19 -10.68
CA ASN A 28 -2.65 14.12 -10.75
C ASN A 28 -1.90 13.97 -9.43
N ASP A 29 -1.29 15.04 -8.91
CA ASP A 29 -0.58 15.00 -7.63
C ASP A 29 -1.47 14.53 -6.47
N THR A 30 -2.71 15.01 -6.40
CA THR A 30 -3.66 14.59 -5.36
C THR A 30 -4.06 13.12 -5.50
N VAL A 31 -4.22 12.62 -6.73
CA VAL A 31 -4.44 11.19 -7.02
C VAL A 31 -3.25 10.38 -6.53
N LEU A 32 -2.02 10.77 -6.88
CA LEU A 32 -0.81 10.07 -6.46
C LEU A 32 -0.71 9.99 -4.93
N GLN A 33 -0.96 11.10 -4.23
CA GLN A 33 -0.96 11.14 -2.76
C GLN A 33 -2.08 10.29 -2.16
N THR A 34 -3.26 10.29 -2.78
CA THR A 34 -4.41 9.51 -2.32
C THR A 34 -4.18 8.02 -2.51
N VAL A 35 -3.66 7.60 -3.66
CA VAL A 35 -3.23 6.21 -3.90
C VAL A 35 -2.17 5.80 -2.90
N THR A 36 -1.15 6.65 -2.68
CA THR A 36 -0.07 6.38 -1.72
C THR A 36 -0.62 6.17 -0.30
N SER A 37 -1.53 7.05 0.12
CA SER A 37 -2.18 6.97 1.43
C SER A 37 -3.04 5.71 1.55
N GLY A 38 -3.84 5.39 0.53
CA GLY A 38 -4.67 4.20 0.51
C GLY A 38 -3.85 2.91 0.52
N ILE A 39 -2.69 2.89 -0.17
CA ILE A 39 -1.75 1.77 -0.12
C ILE A 39 -1.22 1.60 1.30
N MET A 40 -0.75 2.68 1.94
CA MET A 40 -0.26 2.62 3.32
C MET A 40 -1.34 2.15 4.30
N ASN A 41 -2.56 2.68 4.16
CA ASN A 41 -3.69 2.32 5.02
C ASN A 41 -4.08 0.86 4.84
N GLY A 42 -4.24 0.40 3.60
CA GLY A 42 -4.57 -0.99 3.29
C GLY A 42 -3.47 -1.95 3.75
N LEU A 43 -2.20 -1.57 3.57
CA LEU A 43 -1.05 -2.32 4.07
C LEU A 43 -1.07 -2.41 5.59
N GLY A 44 -1.31 -1.31 6.30
CA GLY A 44 -1.45 -1.30 7.76
C GLY A 44 -2.59 -2.20 8.25
N GLN A 45 -3.73 -2.22 7.54
CA GLN A 45 -4.84 -3.12 7.85
C GLN A 45 -4.46 -4.59 7.62
N GLN A 46 -3.77 -4.89 6.52
CA GLN A 46 -3.30 -6.25 6.22
C GLN A 46 -2.16 -6.70 7.14
N ALA A 47 -1.33 -5.77 7.63
CA ALA A 47 -0.33 -6.04 8.66
C ALA A 47 -0.99 -6.56 9.93
N GLN A 48 -2.02 -5.85 10.41
CA GLN A 48 -2.79 -6.23 11.59
C GLN A 48 -3.54 -7.56 11.40
N GLY A 49 -4.01 -7.84 10.17
CA GLY A 49 -4.67 -9.10 9.81
C GLY A 49 -3.73 -10.27 9.49
N GLY A 50 -2.40 -10.09 9.55
CA GLY A 50 -1.41 -11.12 9.24
C GLY A 50 -1.20 -11.41 7.74
N GLY A 51 -1.88 -10.69 6.85
CA GLY A 51 -1.81 -10.89 5.40
C GLY A 51 -0.48 -10.48 4.77
N LEU A 52 0.30 -9.62 5.43
CA LEU A 52 1.61 -9.20 4.91
C LEU A 52 2.69 -10.28 5.02
N GLY A 53 2.63 -11.14 6.03
CA GLY A 53 3.57 -12.26 6.15
C GLY A 53 3.45 -13.24 4.98
N GLY A 54 2.21 -13.52 4.56
CA GLY A 54 1.92 -14.32 3.37
C GLY A 54 2.42 -13.67 2.08
N LEU A 55 2.21 -12.36 1.91
CA LEU A 55 2.73 -11.60 0.77
C LEU A 55 4.27 -11.62 0.69
N LEU A 56 4.96 -11.40 1.82
CA LEU A 56 6.41 -11.46 1.89
C LEU A 56 6.93 -12.86 1.55
N GLY A 57 6.34 -13.91 2.12
CA GLY A 57 6.70 -15.30 1.80
C GLY A 57 6.52 -15.65 0.31
N MET A 58 5.45 -15.13 -0.30
CA MET A 58 5.16 -15.31 -1.73
C MET A 58 6.21 -14.66 -2.63
N VAL A 59 6.61 -13.42 -2.31
CA VAL A 59 7.63 -12.67 -3.06
C VAL A 59 9.04 -13.25 -2.86
N THR A 60 9.36 -13.76 -1.67
CA THR A 60 10.71 -14.22 -1.32
C THR A 60 10.99 -15.69 -1.67
N GLY A 61 9.97 -16.55 -1.83
CA GLY A 61 10.25 -17.99 -1.97
C GLY A 61 9.22 -18.86 -2.69
N GLN A 62 8.02 -18.39 -3.02
CA GLN A 62 6.94 -19.29 -3.49
C GLN A 62 6.40 -19.05 -4.90
N GLY A 63 6.82 -17.99 -5.60
CA GLY A 63 6.43 -17.80 -6.99
C GLY A 63 4.92 -17.68 -7.16
N GLY A 64 4.39 -16.50 -6.91
CA GLY A 64 2.98 -16.21 -7.17
C GLY A 64 2.74 -14.75 -7.51
N SER A 65 1.59 -14.50 -8.13
CA SER A 65 1.10 -13.16 -8.44
C SER A 65 0.71 -12.39 -7.18
N VAL A 66 1.47 -11.35 -6.84
CA VAL A 66 1.08 -10.37 -5.79
C VAL A 66 -0.34 -9.84 -6.05
N ALA A 67 -0.72 -9.67 -7.31
CA ALA A 67 -2.07 -9.23 -7.72
C ALA A 67 -3.22 -10.13 -7.23
N ASP A 68 -3.00 -11.45 -7.17
CA ASP A 68 -4.05 -12.42 -6.81
C ASP A 68 -4.20 -12.61 -5.29
N HIS A 69 -3.27 -12.04 -4.51
CA HIS A 69 -3.27 -12.23 -3.06
C HIS A 69 -4.39 -11.44 -2.37
N PRO A 70 -5.11 -12.01 -1.39
CA PRO A 70 -6.21 -11.34 -0.69
C PRO A 70 -5.80 -10.03 -0.01
N ALA A 71 -4.57 -9.95 0.48
CA ALA A 71 -4.05 -8.71 1.03
C ALA A 71 -3.96 -7.60 -0.03
N THR A 72 -3.49 -7.91 -1.24
CA THR A 72 -3.45 -6.95 -2.36
C THR A 72 -4.85 -6.51 -2.76
N GLN A 73 -5.81 -7.45 -2.80
CA GLN A 73 -7.22 -7.14 -3.06
C GLN A 73 -7.81 -6.20 -2.00
N GLY A 74 -7.50 -6.42 -0.72
CA GLY A 74 -7.88 -5.52 0.37
C GLY A 74 -7.31 -4.11 0.19
N VAL A 75 -6.02 -4.01 -0.14
CA VAL A 75 -5.38 -2.71 -0.42
C VAL A 75 -6.02 -2.03 -1.63
N GLN A 76 -6.32 -2.78 -2.70
CA GLN A 76 -6.99 -2.26 -3.88
C GLN A 76 -8.35 -1.65 -3.53
N GLN A 77 -9.15 -2.34 -2.70
CA GLN A 77 -10.43 -1.83 -2.24
C GLN A 77 -10.29 -0.54 -1.42
N THR A 78 -9.31 -0.46 -0.50
CA THR A 78 -9.05 0.76 0.27
C THR A 78 -8.68 1.93 -0.64
N VAL A 79 -7.77 1.71 -1.60
CA VAL A 79 -7.36 2.75 -2.55
C VAL A 79 -8.52 3.20 -3.42
N GLN A 80 -9.35 2.27 -3.90
CA GLN A 80 -10.53 2.60 -4.67
C GLN A 80 -11.48 3.49 -3.86
N GLN A 81 -11.77 3.12 -2.61
CA GLN A 81 -12.61 3.91 -1.71
C GLN A 81 -12.04 5.30 -1.48
N ASP A 82 -10.73 5.41 -1.22
CA ASP A 82 -10.07 6.70 -1.02
C ASP A 82 -10.16 7.59 -2.27
N LEU A 83 -9.94 7.04 -3.47
CA LEU A 83 -10.08 7.80 -4.73
C LEU A 83 -11.52 8.27 -4.96
N MET A 84 -12.49 7.40 -4.70
CA MET A 84 -13.92 7.74 -4.86
C MET A 84 -14.33 8.81 -3.84
N SER A 85 -14.08 8.59 -2.56
CA SER A 85 -14.53 9.46 -1.47
C SER A 85 -13.77 10.78 -1.40
N LYS A 86 -12.45 10.81 -1.65
CA LYS A 86 -11.65 12.04 -1.53
C LYS A 86 -11.65 12.89 -2.79
N LEU A 87 -11.66 12.25 -3.95
CA LEU A 87 -11.47 12.96 -5.22
C LEU A 87 -12.74 13.02 -6.07
N GLY A 88 -13.78 12.27 -5.71
CA GLY A 88 -14.99 12.13 -6.50
C GLY A 88 -14.75 11.38 -7.80
N ILE A 89 -13.73 10.52 -7.86
CA ILE A 89 -13.40 9.74 -9.05
C ILE A 89 -14.44 8.63 -9.22
N SER A 90 -14.84 8.35 -10.46
CA SER A 90 -15.80 7.30 -10.73
C SER A 90 -15.26 5.92 -10.33
N PRO A 91 -16.11 4.98 -9.87
CA PRO A 91 -15.68 3.65 -9.46
C PRO A 91 -14.85 2.94 -10.53
N GLN A 92 -15.19 3.09 -11.81
CA GLN A 92 -14.50 2.47 -12.94
C GLN A 92 -13.06 2.98 -13.08
N VAL A 93 -12.87 4.30 -12.95
CA VAL A 93 -11.54 4.92 -13.03
C VAL A 93 -10.71 4.56 -11.80
N ALA A 94 -11.32 4.62 -10.61
CA ALA A 94 -10.67 4.22 -9.37
C ALA A 94 -10.23 2.75 -9.40
N MET A 95 -11.08 1.84 -9.91
CA MET A 95 -10.76 0.44 -10.13
C MET A 95 -9.60 0.26 -11.11
N SER A 96 -9.58 1.00 -12.22
CA SER A 96 -8.50 0.94 -13.20
C SER A 96 -7.15 1.40 -12.61
N VAL A 97 -7.16 2.52 -11.89
CA VAL A 97 -5.96 3.07 -11.22
C VAL A 97 -5.46 2.11 -10.14
N ALA A 98 -6.33 1.65 -9.24
CA ALA A 98 -5.94 0.73 -8.18
C ALA A 98 -5.51 -0.62 -8.74
N GLY A 99 -6.20 -1.12 -9.78
CA GLY A 99 -5.89 -2.34 -10.50
C GLY A 99 -4.48 -2.35 -11.08
N ALA A 100 -4.05 -1.22 -11.66
CA ALA A 100 -2.73 -1.10 -12.26
C ALA A 100 -1.63 -0.79 -11.24
N LEU A 101 -1.88 0.14 -10.30
CA LEU A 101 -0.83 0.68 -9.44
C LEU A 101 -0.62 -0.15 -8.18
N VAL A 102 -1.67 -0.67 -7.55
CA VAL A 102 -1.53 -1.32 -6.24
C VAL A 102 -0.70 -2.60 -6.32
N PRO A 103 -0.98 -3.58 -7.21
CA PRO A 103 -0.18 -4.79 -7.29
C PRO A 103 1.28 -4.50 -7.66
N LEU A 104 1.47 -3.52 -8.54
CA LEU A 104 2.79 -3.16 -9.04
C LEU A 104 3.63 -2.48 -7.95
N VAL A 105 3.04 -1.52 -7.22
CA VAL A 105 3.73 -0.80 -6.14
C VAL A 105 4.01 -1.75 -4.98
N LEU A 106 3.07 -2.61 -4.61
CA LEU A 106 3.27 -3.65 -3.61
C LEU A 106 4.41 -4.60 -4.01
N GLY A 107 4.39 -5.09 -5.26
CA GLY A 107 5.44 -5.96 -5.77
C GLY A 107 6.81 -5.28 -5.71
N LYS A 108 6.92 -4.02 -6.14
CA LYS A 108 8.18 -3.25 -6.07
C LYS A 108 8.61 -2.98 -4.64
N LEU A 109 7.68 -2.66 -3.75
CA LEU A 109 7.97 -2.37 -2.34
C LEU A 109 8.51 -3.60 -1.62
N LEU A 110 7.86 -4.76 -1.82
CA LEU A 110 8.29 -6.04 -1.26
C LEU A 110 9.61 -6.52 -1.88
N HIS A 111 9.82 -6.26 -3.17
CA HIS A 111 11.09 -6.55 -3.83
C HIS A 111 12.22 -5.73 -3.20
N LYS A 112 12.02 -4.40 -3.02
CA LYS A 112 12.98 -3.53 -2.34
C LYS A 112 13.26 -3.99 -0.91
N ALA A 113 12.20 -4.33 -0.17
CA ALA A 113 12.28 -4.85 1.21
C ALA A 113 13.19 -6.06 1.41
N ASN A 114 13.34 -6.86 0.34
CA ASN A 114 14.09 -8.10 0.32
C ASN A 114 15.33 -7.99 -0.58
N ASP A 115 15.64 -6.81 -1.13
CA ASP A 115 16.80 -6.62 -1.98
C ASP A 115 18.00 -6.24 -1.10
N PRO A 116 19.02 -7.11 -0.99
CA PRO A 116 20.21 -6.82 -0.19
C PRO A 116 21.03 -5.64 -0.71
N ASN A 117 20.77 -5.17 -1.94
CA ASN A 117 21.44 -4.02 -2.55
C ASN A 117 20.65 -2.71 -2.41
N ASP A 118 19.42 -2.75 -1.91
CA ASP A 118 18.54 -1.58 -1.79
C ASP A 118 18.10 -1.34 -0.34
N SER A 119 18.91 -0.58 0.40
CA SER A 119 18.65 -0.20 1.80
C SER A 119 17.58 0.90 1.95
N SER A 120 16.89 1.30 0.88
CA SER A 120 15.86 2.36 0.97
C SER A 120 14.58 1.86 1.66
N VAL A 121 14.34 0.55 1.60
CA VAL A 121 13.23 -0.13 2.26
C VAL A 121 13.72 -1.50 2.69
N ASP A 122 13.64 -1.79 3.97
CA ASP A 122 13.98 -3.10 4.53
C ASP A 122 12.73 -3.72 5.15
N ALA A 123 12.67 -5.05 5.21
CA ALA A 123 11.57 -5.76 5.87
C ALA A 123 11.32 -5.25 7.31
N GLY A 124 12.38 -4.90 8.05
CA GLY A 124 12.28 -4.33 9.40
C GLY A 124 11.67 -2.93 9.43
N SER A 125 12.04 -2.04 8.49
CA SER A 125 11.48 -0.69 8.42
C SER A 125 10.05 -0.68 7.89
N LEU A 126 9.71 -1.62 6.99
CA LEU A 126 8.33 -1.93 6.61
C LEU A 126 7.50 -2.35 7.81
N LEU A 127 7.95 -3.37 8.55
CA LEU A 127 7.22 -3.89 9.70
C LEU A 127 7.06 -2.82 10.78
N ASN A 128 8.09 -2.01 11.02
CA ASN A 128 8.03 -0.89 11.96
C ASN A 128 7.08 0.22 11.48
N SER A 129 7.09 0.56 10.19
CA SER A 129 6.21 1.60 9.64
C SER A 129 4.74 1.19 9.56
N LEU A 130 4.47 -0.09 9.31
CA LEU A 130 3.12 -0.63 9.14
C LEU A 130 2.53 -1.12 10.47
N GLY A 131 3.37 -1.71 11.34
CA GLY A 131 3.00 -2.15 12.67
C GLY A 131 3.06 -1.05 13.73
N GLY A 132 3.91 -0.03 13.54
CA GLY A 132 4.08 1.08 14.49
C GLY A 132 3.06 2.22 14.33
N GLN A 133 2.44 2.37 13.16
CA GLN A 133 1.52 3.48 12.88
C GLN A 133 0.03 3.08 12.93
N SER A 134 -0.30 1.80 13.08
CA SER A 134 -1.69 1.34 13.19
C SER A 134 -1.77 0.07 14.04
N GLY A 135 -2.01 0.24 15.34
CA GLY A 135 -2.44 -0.86 16.21
C GLY A 135 -1.62 -1.00 17.49
N GLY A 136 -2.09 -0.36 18.56
CA GLY A 136 -2.52 -1.06 19.77
C GLY A 136 -1.53 -1.92 20.57
N LEU A 137 -0.29 -2.14 20.18
CA LEU A 137 0.65 -2.94 20.97
C LEU A 137 1.19 -2.18 22.19
N GLY A 138 1.22 -0.84 22.15
CA GLY A 138 1.44 -0.02 23.34
C GLY A 138 0.25 0.01 24.30
N THR A 139 -0.97 -0.27 23.83
CA THR A 139 -2.19 -0.22 24.65
C THR A 139 -2.56 -1.59 25.22
N ILE A 140 -2.37 -2.68 24.45
CA ILE A 140 -2.67 -4.05 24.90
C ILE A 140 -1.63 -4.50 25.96
N LEU A 141 -0.38 -4.08 25.84
CA LEU A 141 0.66 -4.38 26.84
C LEU A 141 0.66 -3.40 28.02
N GLY A 142 0.15 -2.16 27.82
CA GLY A 142 -0.02 -1.17 28.88
C GLY A 142 -1.26 -1.38 29.77
N GLY A 143 -2.30 -2.07 29.27
CA GLY A 143 -3.54 -2.33 30.00
C GLY A 143 -3.56 -3.60 30.85
N LEU A 144 -2.56 -4.48 30.74
CA LEU A 144 -2.49 -5.76 31.46
C LEU A 144 -1.58 -5.75 32.71
N PHE A 145 -0.81 -4.68 32.93
CA PHE A 145 0.08 -4.54 34.09
C PHE A 145 -0.32 -3.44 35.08
N GLY A 146 -1.42 -2.73 34.82
CA GLY A 146 -1.93 -1.66 35.68
C GLY A 146 -3.05 -2.10 36.63
N ASN A 147 -2.82 -3.14 37.44
CA ASN A 147 -3.66 -3.43 38.61
C ASN A 147 -2.83 -4.09 39.71
N HIS A 148 -2.20 -3.27 40.53
CA HIS A 148 -1.92 -3.53 41.94
C HIS A 148 -2.05 -2.22 42.72
#